data_AF-A0A645G2V0-F1
#
_entry.id   AF-A0A645G2V0-F1
#
_cell.length_a   1.000
_cell.length_b   1.000
_cell.length_c   1.000
_cell.angle_alpha   90.00
_cell.angle_beta   90.00
_cell.angle_gamma   90.00
#
_symmetry.space_group_name_H-M   'P 1'
#
loop_
_entity.id
_entity.type
_entity.pdbx_description
1 polymer ?
#
loop_
_entity_poly.entity_id
_entity_poly.type
_entity_poly.pdbx_seq_one_letter_code
_entity_poly.pdbx_strand_id
1 'polypeptide(L)' 'MIQRDYNDSNRAIAPLKPAEDSVTVDTTGHTLEQSVEALLTIIKERIV' A
#
# COMPACT_ATOMS: atom_id res chain seq x y z
N MET A 1 -2.22 7.47 16.69
CA MET A 1 -2.33 6.97 15.30
C MET A 1 -3.60 6.15 15.09
N ILE A 2 -3.94 5.21 15.99
CA ILE A 2 -5.16 4.38 15.94
C ILE A 2 -6.45 5.14 15.55
N GLN A 3 -6.73 6.28 16.18
CA GLN A 3 -7.95 7.06 15.86
C GLN A 3 -7.97 7.59 14.42
N ARG A 4 -6.82 8.00 13.89
CA ARG A 4 -6.71 8.49 12.51
C ARG A 4 -6.99 7.36 11.54
N ASP A 5 -6.34 6.22 11.74
CA ASP A 5 -6.46 5.07 10.83
C ASP A 5 -7.91 4.51 10.82
N TYR A 6 -8.59 4.53 11.97
CA TYR A 6 -10.03 4.24 12.06
C TYR A 6 -10.85 5.26 11.27
N ASN A 7 -10.61 6.56 11.45
CA ASN A 7 -11.35 7.61 10.76
C ASN A 7 -11.17 7.55 9.24
N ASP A 8 -9.94 7.31 8.77
CA ASP A 8 -9.62 7.24 7.34
C ASP A 8 -10.28 6.04 6.66
N SER A 9 -10.32 4.89 7.34
CA SER A 9 -10.94 3.66 6.81
C SER A 9 -12.48 3.68 6.83
N ASN A 10 -13.10 4.42 7.76
CA ASN A 10 -14.56 4.45 7.96
C ASN A 10 -15.25 5.69 7.37
N ARG A 11 -14.51 6.55 6.66
CA ARG A 11 -15.03 7.78 6.06
C ARG A 11 -16.08 7.47 4.99
N ALA A 12 -17.19 8.22 4.99
CA ALA A 12 -18.31 7.99 4.07
C ALA A 12 -17.98 8.26 2.59
N ILE A 13 -17.04 9.17 2.29
CA ILE A 13 -16.66 9.57 0.92
C ILE A 13 -15.16 9.35 0.74
N ALA A 14 -14.77 8.54 -0.24
CA ALA A 14 -13.38 8.13 -0.50
C ALA A 14 -12.68 7.54 0.75
N PRO A 15 -13.19 6.43 1.32
CA PRO A 15 -12.53 5.73 2.41
C PRO A 15 -11.15 5.21 1.98
N LEU A 16 -10.21 5.14 2.91
CA LEU A 16 -8.92 4.51 2.69
C LEU A 16 -9.12 2.99 2.59
N LYS A 17 -9.16 2.46 1.37
CA LYS A 17 -9.24 1.03 1.08
C LYS A 17 -8.42 0.67 -0.17
N PRO A 18 -7.84 -0.53 -0.24
CA PRO A 18 -7.19 -1.02 -1.45
C PRO A 18 -8.18 -1.11 -2.62
N ALA A 19 -7.69 -0.91 -3.85
CA ALA A 19 -8.46 -1.20 -5.06
C ALA A 19 -8.51 -2.72 -5.31
N GLU A 20 -9.47 -3.18 -6.09
CA GLU A 20 -9.67 -4.61 -6.37
C GLU A 20 -8.48 -5.26 -7.08
N ASP A 21 -7.82 -4.50 -7.96
CA ASP A 21 -6.63 -4.89 -8.72
C ASP A 21 -5.31 -4.51 -8.03
N SER A 22 -5.38 -3.89 -6.85
CA SER A 22 -4.19 -3.42 -6.14
C SER A 22 -3.40 -4.58 -5.54
N VAL A 23 -2.08 -4.36 -5.43
CA VAL A 23 -1.16 -5.28 -4.77
C VAL A 23 -0.78 -4.69 -3.41
N THR A 24 -1.08 -5.42 -2.35
CA THR A 24 -0.66 -5.04 -1.00
C THR A 24 0.82 -5.38 -0.79
N VAL A 25 1.60 -4.39 -0.38
CA VAL A 25 3.02 -4.54 -0.04
C VAL A 25 3.23 -4.07 1.39
N ASP A 26 3.57 -5.00 2.28
CA ASP A 26 4.00 -4.65 3.64
C ASP A 26 5.49 -4.32 3.63
N THR A 27 5.83 -3.13 4.13
CA THR A 27 7.22 -2.64 4.22
C THR A 27 7.68 -2.52 5.67
N THR A 28 6.98 -3.13 6.62
CA THR A 28 7.34 -3.10 8.04
C THR A 28 8.75 -3.68 8.23
N GLY A 29 9.67 -2.86 8.75
CA GLY A 29 11.06 -3.26 8.99
C GLY A 29 11.99 -3.19 7.77
N HIS A 30 11.49 -2.80 6.59
CA HIS A 30 12.35 -2.56 5.43
C HIS A 30 13.13 -1.25 5.57
N THR A 31 14.33 -1.20 4.97
CA THR A 31 14.95 0.08 4.60
C THR A 31 14.23 0.69 3.40
N LEU A 32 14.46 1.96 3.13
CA LEU A 32 13.89 2.63 1.96
C LEU A 32 14.25 1.90 0.66
N GLU A 33 15.51 1.48 0.52
CA GLU A 33 16.02 0.77 -0.65
C GLU A 33 15.30 -0.56 -0.85
N GLN A 34 15.08 -1.32 0.22
CA GLN A 34 14.34 -2.59 0.18
C GLN A 34 12.88 -2.38 -0.24
N SER A 35 12.22 -1.34 0.28
CA SER A 35 10.86 -0.97 -0.15
C SER A 35 10.82 -0.61 -1.63
N VAL A 36 11.77 0.18 -2.11
CA VAL A 36 11.84 0.59 -3.53
C VAL A 36 12.09 -0.62 -4.44
N GLU A 37 12.99 -1.52 -4.06
CA GLU A 37 13.29 -2.73 -4.83
C GLU A 37 12.06 -3.65 -4.94
N ALA A 38 11.33 -3.84 -3.83
CA ALA A 38 10.10 -4.62 -3.81
C ALA A 38 9.04 -4.04 -4.78
N LEU A 39 8.85 -2.72 -4.76
CA LEU A 39 7.93 -2.04 -5.67
C LEU A 39 8.35 -2.18 -7.14
N LEU A 40 9.63 -1.99 -7.45
CA LEU A 40 10.15 -2.12 -8.82
C LEU A 40 9.98 -3.53 -9.39
N THR A 41 10.10 -4.55 -8.55
CA THR A 41 9.91 -5.95 -8.95
C THR A 41 8.45 -6.20 -9.35
N ILE A 42 7.50 -5.81 -8.50
CA ILE A 42 6.04 -5.94 -8.74
C ILE A 42 5.60 -5.22 -10.02
N ILE A 43 6.16 -4.04 -10.27
CA ILE A 43 5.88 -3.24 -11.47
C ILE A 43 6.40 -3.96 -12.72
N LYS A 44 7.65 -4.45 -12.69
CA LYS A 44 8.25 -5.16 -13.82
C LYS A 44 7.49 -6.44 -14.17
N GLU A 45 6.97 -7.18 -13.20
CA GLU A 45 6.17 -8.38 -13.45
C GLU A 45 4.83 -8.11 -14.16
N ARG A 46 4.31 -6.89 -14.08
CA ARG A 46 2.96 -6.53 -14.59
C ARG A 46 2.95 -5.69 -15.86
N ILE A 47 4.09 -5.11 -16.24
CA ILE A 47 4.22 -4.28 -17.44
C ILE A 47 4.57 -5.10 -18.70
N VAL A 48 4.99 -6.37 -18.54
CA VAL A 48 5.36 -7.24 -19.68
C VAL A 48 4.14 -7.86 -20.34
#